data_AF-A0A4Y2JKJ4-F1
#
_entry.id   AF-A0A4Y2JKJ4-F1
#
_cell.length_a   1.000
_cell.length_b   1.000
_cell.length_c   1.000
_cell.angle_alpha   90.00
_cell.angle_beta   90.00
_cell.angle_gamma   90.00
#
_symmetry.space_group_name_H-M   'P 1'
#
loop_
_entity.id
_entity.type
_entity.pdbx_description
1 polymer ?
#
loop_
_entity_poly.entity_id
_entity_poly.type
_entity_poly.pdbx_seq_one_letter_code
_entity_poly.pdbx_strand_id
1 'polypeptide(L)'
;MSAKETQQRRSEDILRTISRRNNMTAEETEERRSDDQLRAIASRTNESFEVRNQSQASDRLRTLNSRATECNEQRERRIHCNALGIQNRI
;
A
#
# COMPACT_ATOMS: atom_id res chain seq x y z
N MET A 1 2.28 20.29 25.95
CA MET A 1 2.06 20.14 24.49
C MET A 1 0.57 20.00 24.23
N SER A 2 0.02 20.86 23.38
CA SER A 2 -1.39 20.85 22.97
C SER A 2 -1.60 19.96 21.73
N ALA A 3 -2.81 19.41 21.57
CA ALA A 3 -3.19 18.64 20.38
C ALA A 3 -2.93 19.41 19.07
N LYS A 4 -3.10 20.74 19.09
CA LYS A 4 -2.83 21.62 17.95
C LYS A 4 -1.33 21.66 17.60
N GLU A 5 -0.46 21.73 18.61
CA GLU A 5 1.00 21.72 18.41
C GLU A 5 1.47 20.36 17.87
N THR A 6 0.90 19.25 18.37
CA THR A 6 1.21 17.91 17.87
C THR A 6 0.77 17.72 16.42
N GLN A 7 -0.42 18.20 16.05
CA GLN A 7 -0.89 18.17 14.67
C GLN A 7 -0.03 19.03 13.75
N GLN A 8 0.34 20.24 14.19
CA GLN A 8 1.21 21.12 13.42
C GLN A 8 2.57 20.46 13.15
N ARG A 9 3.22 19.91 14.18
CA ARG A 9 4.49 19.18 14.03
C ARG A 9 4.37 18.00 13.07
N ARG A 10 3.29 17.21 13.19
CA ARG A 10 3.03 16.09 12.27
C ARG A 10 2.88 16.55 10.82
N SER A 11 2.16 17.66 10.58
CA SER A 11 2.01 18.23 9.24
C SER A 11 3.36 18.70 8.67
N GLU A 12 4.17 19.39 9.47
CA GLU A 12 5.52 19.83 9.07
C GLU A 12 6.43 18.64 8.75
N ASP A 13 6.38 17.56 9.53
CA ASP A 13 7.17 16.34 9.28
C ASP A 13 6.74 15.61 8.01
N ILE A 14 5.44 15.60 7.69
CA ILE A 14 4.91 15.06 6.43
C ILE A 14 5.44 15.87 5.26
N LEU A 15 5.39 17.21 5.33
CA LEU A 15 5.90 18.09 4.27
C LEU A 15 7.40 17.89 4.04
N ARG A 16 8.20 17.81 5.11
CA ARG A 16 9.64 17.52 5.01
C ARG A 16 9.90 16.17 4.33
N THR A 17 9.11 15.15 4.68
CA THR A 17 9.23 13.83 4.05
C THR A 17 8.91 13.87 2.56
N ILE A 18 7.86 14.59 2.16
CA ILE A 18 7.47 14.76 0.76
C ILE A 18 8.56 15.50 -0.01
N SER A 19 9.05 16.63 0.50
CA SER A 19 10.13 17.39 -0.17
C SER A 19 11.40 16.56 -0.35
N ARG A 20 11.79 15.75 0.64
CA ARG A 20 12.92 14.83 0.50
C ARG A 20 12.68 13.81 -0.61
N ARG A 21 11.51 13.16 -0.61
CA ARG A 21 11.16 12.16 -1.63
C ARG A 21 11.13 12.73 -3.04
N ASN A 22 10.63 13.96 -3.21
CA ASN A 22 10.57 14.61 -4.52
C ASN A 22 11.95 14.96 -5.08
N ASN A 23 12.96 15.10 -4.23
CA ASN A 23 14.33 15.42 -4.63
C ASN A 23 15.21 14.16 -4.80
N MET A 24 14.68 12.96 -4.57
CA MET A 24 15.44 11.72 -4.75
C MET A 24 15.61 11.40 -6.24
N THR A 25 16.74 10.77 -6.55
CA THR A 25 16.95 10.18 -7.87
C THR A 25 16.13 8.90 -8.05
N ALA A 26 16.05 8.43 -9.30
CA ALA A 26 15.39 7.16 -9.60
C ALA A 26 16.10 5.97 -8.91
N GLU A 27 17.43 5.97 -8.87
CA GLU A 27 18.23 4.90 -8.24
C GLU A 27 17.97 4.83 -6.73
N GLU A 28 18.06 5.96 -6.02
CA GLU A 28 17.75 6.03 -4.59
C GLU A 28 16.29 5.65 -4.30
N THR A 29 15.36 5.92 -5.24
CA THR A 29 13.96 5.54 -5.11
C THR A 29 13.77 4.03 -5.20
N GLU A 30 14.48 3.36 -6.12
CA GLU A 30 14.45 1.91 -6.26
C GLU A 30 15.18 1.18 -5.13
N GLU A 31 16.31 1.72 -4.65
CA GLU A 31 17.00 1.18 -3.47
C GLU A 31 16.07 1.23 -2.24
N ARG A 32 15.48 2.39 -1.96
CA ARG A 32 14.53 2.54 -0.85
C ARG A 32 13.31 1.63 -1.01
N ARG A 33 12.82 1.43 -2.24
CA ARG A 33 11.70 0.50 -2.52
C ARG A 33 12.10 -0.94 -2.21
N SER A 34 13.31 -1.34 -2.57
CA SER A 34 13.86 -2.67 -2.31
C SER A 34 14.01 -2.92 -0.80
N ASP A 35 14.53 -1.94 -0.07
CA ASP A 35 14.64 -2.00 1.39
C ASP A 35 13.27 -2.09 2.08
N ASP A 36 12.30 -1.28 1.65
CA ASP A 36 10.93 -1.31 2.15
C ASP A 36 10.29 -2.70 1.89
N GLN A 37 10.59 -3.32 0.73
CA GLN A 37 10.13 -4.66 0.40
C GLN A 37 10.74 -5.73 1.31
N LEU A 38 12.06 -5.69 1.53
CA LEU A 38 12.74 -6.63 2.42
C LEU A 38 12.22 -6.53 3.85
N ARG A 39 12.01 -5.31 4.35
CA ARG A 39 11.41 -5.05 5.66
C ARG A 39 9.99 -5.62 5.76
N ALA A 40 9.17 -5.44 4.71
CA ALA A 40 7.82 -5.98 4.67
C ALA A 40 7.82 -7.51 4.69
N ILE A 41 8.73 -8.15 3.96
CA ILE A 41 8.89 -9.61 3.96
C ILE A 41 9.30 -10.10 5.35
N ALA A 42 10.34 -9.52 5.94
CA ALA A 42 10.81 -9.89 7.27
C ALA A 42 9.71 -9.76 8.33
N SER A 43 8.92 -8.69 8.25
CA SER A 43 7.78 -8.46 9.15
C SER A 43 6.70 -9.54 8.99
N ARG A 44 6.34 -9.88 7.75
CA ARG A 44 5.35 -10.93 7.45
C ARG A 44 5.82 -12.33 7.85
N THR A 45 7.10 -12.64 7.71
CA THR A 45 7.62 -13.95 8.12
C THR A 45 7.62 -14.13 9.64
N ASN A 46 7.69 -13.03 10.39
CA ASN A 46 7.75 -13.04 11.85
C ASN A 46 6.38 -12.78 12.52
N GLU A 47 5.30 -12.65 11.75
CA GLU A 47 3.98 -12.36 12.29
C GLU A 47 3.34 -13.61 12.91
N SER A 48 2.56 -13.43 13.97
CA SER A 48 1.80 -14.54 14.56
C SER A 48 0.65 -14.95 13.63
N PHE A 49 0.21 -16.21 13.76
CA PHE A 49 -0.92 -16.73 12.99
C PHE A 49 -2.19 -15.88 13.16
N GLU A 50 -2.48 -15.41 14.37
CA GLU A 50 -3.65 -14.57 14.66
C GLU A 50 -3.56 -13.21 13.95
N VAL A 51 -2.40 -12.56 14.01
CA VAL A 51 -2.15 -11.28 13.33
C VAL A 51 -2.26 -11.44 11.81
N ARG A 52 -1.73 -12.53 11.26
CA ARG A 52 -1.85 -12.86 9.83
C ARG A 52 -3.31 -13.03 9.42
N ASN A 53 -4.08 -13.78 10.19
CA ASN A 53 -5.49 -14.04 9.89
C ASN A 53 -6.32 -12.74 9.95
N GLN A 54 -6.09 -11.91 10.97
CA GLN A 54 -6.74 -10.59 11.09
C GLN A 54 -6.37 -9.66 9.93
N SER A 55 -5.09 -9.62 9.54
CA SER A 55 -4.63 -8.82 8.40
C SER A 55 -5.26 -9.29 7.10
N GLN A 56 -5.32 -10.61 6.87
CA GLN A 56 -5.97 -11.18 5.70
C GLN A 56 -7.48 -10.90 5.66
N ALA A 57 -8.17 -10.99 6.80
CA ALA A 57 -9.59 -10.63 6.88
C ALA A 57 -9.81 -9.15 6.56
N SER A 58 -8.96 -8.27 7.10
CA SER A 58 -8.99 -6.82 6.84
C SER A 58 -8.74 -6.50 5.36
N ASP A 59 -7.78 -7.17 4.73
CA ASP A 59 -7.47 -7.03 3.31
C ASP A 59 -8.64 -7.45 2.41
N ARG A 60 -9.33 -8.54 2.78
CA ARG A 60 -10.55 -8.99 2.09
C ARG A 60 -11.66 -7.95 2.19
N LEU A 61 -11.92 -7.42 3.40
CA LEU A 61 -12.93 -6.38 3.61
C LEU A 61 -12.61 -5.10 2.83
N ARG A 62 -11.34 -4.65 2.85
CA ARG A 62 -10.90 -3.50 2.05
C ARG A 62 -11.17 -3.71 0.57
N THR A 63 -10.85 -4.91 0.05
CA THR A 63 -11.10 -5.26 -1.35
C THR A 63 -12.59 -5.21 -1.68
N LEU A 64 -13.45 -5.76 -0.82
CA LEU A 64 -14.90 -5.72 -1.02
C LEU A 64 -15.43 -4.29 -1.02
N ASN A 65 -14.99 -3.46 -0.09
CA ASN A 65 -15.38 -2.04 -0.03
C ASN A 65 -14.95 -1.29 -1.29
N SER A 66 -13.71 -1.49 -1.77
CA SER A 66 -13.24 -0.88 -3.01
C SER A 66 -14.07 -1.33 -4.22
N ARG A 67 -14.46 -2.62 -4.28
CA ARG A 67 -15.34 -3.15 -5.34
C ARG A 67 -16.76 -2.61 -5.27
N ALA A 68 -17.27 -2.35 -4.07
CA ALA A 68 -18.61 -1.79 -3.90
C ALA A 68 -18.73 -0.35 -4.41
N THR A 69 -17.63 0.41 -4.37
CA THR A 69 -17.58 1.81 -4.79
C THR A 69 -16.86 2.04 -6.13
N GLU A 70 -16.47 0.97 -6.83
CA GLU A 70 -15.73 1.12 -8.09
C GLU A 70 -16.62 1.62 -9.22
N CYS A 71 -16.03 2.36 -10.15
CA CYS A 71 -16.78 2.79 -11.34
C CYS A 71 -16.87 1.66 -12.38
N ASN A 72 -17.84 1.78 -13.29
CA ASN A 72 -18.02 0.81 -14.36
C ASN A 72 -16.76 0.63 -15.22
N GLU A 73 -16.04 1.71 -15.53
CA GLU A 73 -14.80 1.63 -16.31
C GLU A 73 -13.70 0.82 -15.58
N GLN A 74 -13.54 1.04 -14.27
CA GLN A 74 -12.60 0.27 -13.45
C GLN A 74 -13.01 -1.21 -13.37
N ARG A 75 -14.32 -1.47 -13.24
CA ARG A 75 -14.87 -2.83 -13.21
C ARG A 75 -14.59 -3.59 -14.51
N GLU A 76 -14.86 -2.97 -15.65
CA GLU A 76 -14.63 -3.56 -16.97
C GLU A 76 -13.14 -3.80 -17.23
N ARG A 77 -12.28 -2.82 -16.92
CA ARG A 77 -10.81 -2.98 -17.00
C ARG A 77 -10.33 -4.16 -16.15
N ARG A 78 -10.85 -4.32 -14.93
CA ARG A 78 -10.49 -5.46 -14.07
C ARG A 78 -10.97 -6.79 -14.65
N ILE A 79 -12.22 -6.89 -15.13
CA ILE A 79 -12.76 -8.12 -15.72
C ILE A 79 -11.92 -8.51 -16.95
N HIS A 80 -11.59 -7.55 -17.81
CA HIS A 80 -10.71 -7.75 -18.95
C HIS A 80 -9.32 -8.26 -18.53
N CYS A 81 -8.66 -7.60 -17.57
CA CYS A 81 -7.36 -8.05 -17.06
C CYS A 81 -7.41 -9.45 -16.44
N ASN A 82 -8.48 -9.79 -15.72
CA ASN A 82 -8.66 -11.12 -15.15
C ASN A 82 -8.80 -12.18 -16.26
N ALA A 83 -9.55 -11.89 -17.32
CA ALA A 83 -9.71 -12.79 -18.46
C ALA A 83 -8.37 -13.05 -19.17
N LEU A 84 -7.59 -12.00 -19.43
CA LEU A 84 -6.24 -12.12 -19.99
C LEU A 84 -5.30 -12.92 -19.07
N GLY A 85 -5.34 -12.66 -17.76
CA GLY A 85 -4.52 -13.37 -16.78
C GLY A 85 -4.85 -14.86 -16.69
N ILE A 86 -6.12 -15.23 -16.85
CA ILE A 86 -6.55 -16.63 -16.91
C ILE A 86 -6.09 -17.27 -18.22
N GLN A 87 -6.20 -16.57 -19.35
CA GLN A 87 -5.72 -17.04 -20.65
C GLN A 87 -4.21 -17.32 -20.65
N ASN A 88 -3.40 -16.46 -19.99
CA ASN A 88 -1.95 -16.63 -19.89
C ASN A 88 -1.50 -17.73 -18.90
N ARG A 89 -2.44 -18.41 -18.22
CA ARG A 89 -2.16 -19.45 -17.22
C ARG A 89 -2.50 -20.86 -17.69
N ILE A 90 -3.18 -21.00 -18.83
CA ILE A 90 -3.48 -22.26 -19.54
C ILE A 90 -2.36 -22.51 -20.55
#